data_AF-A0A2S3UVJ2-F1
#
_entry.id   AF-A0A2S3UVJ2-F1
#
_cell.length_a   1.000
_cell.length_b   1.000
_cell.length_c   1.000
_cell.angle_alpha   90.00
_cell.angle_beta   90.00
_cell.angle_gamma   90.00
#
_symmetry.space_group_name_H-M   'P 1'
#
loop_
_entity.id
_entity.type
_entity.pdbx_description
1 polymer ?
#
loop_
_entity_poly.entity_id
_entity_poly.type
_entity_poly.pdbx_seq_one_letter_code
_entity_poly.pdbx_strand_id
1 'polypeptide(L)'
;MKINNTYSIALIVSGGILLASTMTSMAGPSNGSNLRECYNNWISWCNEHTAGFPNSCYGESMDRCDGIHKASVSGLTGLKVNSMKSTALRKAKRANTPLVAPTVQPVRRAN
;
A
#
# COMPACT_ATOMS: atom_id res chain seq x y z
N MET A 1 30.70 -19.90 40.68
CA MET A 1 30.29 -19.78 39.26
C MET A 1 29.42 -18.54 39.15
N LYS A 2 29.84 -17.55 38.36
CA LYS A 2 29.08 -16.32 38.03
C LYS A 2 27.96 -16.63 37.04
N ILE A 3 26.90 -15.82 37.07
CA ILE A 3 26.19 -15.07 35.99
C ILE A 3 24.90 -14.56 36.67
N ASN A 4 24.84 -13.36 37.26
CA ASN A 4 24.66 -12.02 36.69
C ASN A 4 23.32 -11.77 35.97
N ASN A 5 22.56 -10.83 36.54
CA ASN A 5 21.59 -9.90 35.94
C ASN A 5 20.33 -10.47 35.27
N THR A 6 19.24 -10.48 36.04
CA THR A 6 17.86 -10.46 35.55
C THR A 6 17.56 -9.08 34.95
N TYR A 7 17.95 -8.86 33.69
CA TYR A 7 17.47 -7.71 32.93
C TYR A 7 16.02 -7.97 32.49
N SER A 8 15.15 -7.08 32.92
CA SER A 8 13.77 -6.91 32.46
C SER A 8 13.68 -6.94 30.93
N ILE A 9 13.05 -7.97 30.38
CA ILE A 9 12.54 -7.93 29.01
C ILE A 9 11.07 -7.53 29.12
N ALA A 10 10.84 -6.22 29.23
CA ALA A 10 9.56 -5.65 28.88
C ALA A 10 9.40 -5.85 27.37
N LEU A 11 8.73 -6.93 26.97
CA LEU A 11 8.22 -7.11 25.62
C LEU A 11 7.16 -6.03 25.39
N ILE A 12 7.61 -4.86 24.96
CA ILE A 12 6.78 -3.88 24.29
C ILE A 12 6.40 -4.56 22.98
N VAL A 13 5.26 -5.26 22.99
CA VAL A 13 4.57 -5.66 21.77
C VAL A 13 3.95 -4.38 21.19
N SER A 14 4.81 -3.48 20.71
CA SER A 14 4.47 -2.55 19.65
C SER A 14 4.49 -3.35 18.34
N GLY A 15 3.59 -4.34 18.29
CA GLY A 15 3.23 -5.05 17.08
C GLY A 15 2.38 -4.09 16.27
N GLY A 16 3.02 -3.55 15.23
CA GLY A 16 2.43 -2.57 14.33
C GLY A 16 1.02 -2.96 13.92
N ILE A 17 0.19 -1.92 13.90
CA ILE A 17 -1.16 -1.83 13.34
C ILE A 17 -1.38 -2.98 12.34
N LEU A 18 -2.13 -4.00 12.78
CA LEU A 18 -2.84 -4.87 11.85
C LEU A 18 -3.87 -3.98 11.14
N LEU A 19 -3.43 -3.25 10.12
CA LEU A 19 -4.27 -2.88 8.99
C LEU A 19 -4.51 -4.19 8.23
N ALA A 20 -5.20 -5.12 8.89
CA ALA A 20 -6.08 -6.03 8.20
C ALA A 20 -7.05 -5.09 7.49
N SER A 21 -6.74 -4.77 6.24
CA SER A 21 -7.71 -4.22 5.32
C SER A 21 -8.78 -5.30 5.21
N THR A 22 -9.73 -5.27 6.13
CA THR A 22 -11.04 -5.88 5.97
C THR A 22 -11.56 -5.24 4.70
N MET A 23 -11.35 -5.91 3.56
CA MET A 23 -12.22 -5.73 2.42
C MET A 23 -13.56 -6.27 2.91
N THR A 24 -14.27 -5.43 3.66
CA THR A 24 -15.69 -5.58 3.87
C THR A 24 -16.27 -5.85 2.49
N SER A 25 -17.14 -6.86 2.40
CA SER A 25 -17.82 -7.33 1.19
C SER A 25 -18.75 -6.26 0.61
N MET A 26 -18.19 -5.10 0.32
CA MET A 26 -18.77 -4.00 -0.39
C MET A 26 -18.69 -4.37 -1.86
N ALA A 27 -19.79 -4.18 -2.58
CA ALA A 27 -19.78 -4.35 -4.02
C ALA A 27 -18.67 -3.45 -4.60
N GLY A 28 -17.65 -4.09 -5.19
CA GLY A 28 -16.59 -3.37 -5.87
C GLY A 28 -17.15 -2.53 -7.03
N PRO A 29 -16.39 -1.52 -7.50
CA PRO A 29 -16.83 -0.71 -8.63
C PRO A 29 -16.91 -1.57 -9.90
N SER A 30 -17.56 -1.03 -10.94
CA SER A 30 -17.56 -1.68 -12.26
C SER A 30 -16.13 -1.92 -12.74
N ASN A 31 -15.85 -3.10 -13.30
CA ASN A 31 -14.54 -3.41 -13.88
C ASN A 31 -14.30 -2.75 -15.24
N GLY A 32 -15.26 -1.96 -15.73
CA GLY A 32 -15.18 -1.25 -17.00
C GLY A 32 -15.13 -2.18 -18.22
N SER A 33 -15.20 -1.59 -19.41
CA SER A 33 -15.15 -2.31 -20.68
C SER A 33 -13.73 -2.58 -21.15
N ASN A 34 -12.74 -1.91 -20.55
CA ASN A 34 -11.32 -2.06 -20.87
C ASN A 34 -10.43 -1.91 -19.62
N LEU A 35 -9.17 -2.35 -19.76
CA LEU A 35 -8.18 -2.35 -18.69
C LEU A 35 -7.96 -0.96 -18.05
N ARG A 36 -7.98 0.11 -18.86
CA ARG A 36 -7.78 1.47 -18.37
C ARG A 36 -8.94 1.94 -17.49
N GLU A 37 -10.17 1.67 -17.91
CA GLU A 37 -11.37 1.95 -17.10
C GLU A 37 -11.34 1.15 -15.80
N CYS A 38 -11.00 -0.14 -15.88
CA CYS A 38 -10.86 -0.97 -14.70
C CYS A 38 -9.93 -0.34 -13.66
N TYR A 39 -8.70 0.02 -14.07
CA TYR A 39 -7.76 0.66 -13.16
C TYR A 39 -8.32 1.96 -12.58
N ASN A 40 -8.87 2.85 -13.39
CA ASN A 40 -9.38 4.13 -12.89
C ASN A 40 -10.53 3.96 -11.89
N ASN A 41 -11.47 3.05 -12.17
CA ASN A 41 -12.63 2.79 -11.31
C ASN A 41 -12.19 2.27 -9.94
N TRP A 42 -11.24 1.32 -9.94
CA TRP A 42 -10.70 0.77 -8.71
C TRP A 42 -9.80 1.74 -7.95
N ILE A 43 -9.00 2.59 -8.62
CA ILE A 43 -8.27 3.67 -7.94
C ILE A 43 -9.24 4.62 -7.24
N SER A 44 -10.33 5.03 -7.90
CA SER A 44 -11.34 5.90 -7.29
C SER A 44 -11.97 5.24 -6.07
N TRP A 45 -12.36 3.97 -6.21
CA TRP A 45 -12.94 3.22 -5.11
C TRP A 45 -11.97 3.09 -3.92
N CYS A 46 -10.71 2.73 -4.17
CA CYS A 46 -9.69 2.67 -3.12
C CYS A 46 -9.45 4.03 -2.46
N ASN A 47 -9.51 5.14 -3.21
CA ASN A 47 -9.37 6.48 -2.63
C ASN A 47 -10.49 6.85 -1.66
N GLU A 48 -11.70 6.35 -1.91
CA GLU A 48 -12.88 6.59 -1.08
C GLU A 48 -12.95 5.64 0.12
N HIS A 49 -12.47 4.40 -0.04
CA HIS A 49 -12.66 3.31 0.91
C HIS A 49 -11.42 2.95 1.72
N THR A 50 -10.29 3.63 1.50
CA THR A 50 -9.06 3.38 2.24
C THR A 50 -8.44 4.67 2.79
N ALA A 51 -7.49 4.51 3.73
CA ALA A 51 -6.73 5.61 4.31
C ALA A 51 -5.76 6.30 3.31
N GLY A 52 -5.63 5.77 2.08
CA GLY A 52 -4.75 6.28 1.03
C GLY A 52 -3.56 5.36 0.75
N PHE A 53 -2.87 5.64 -0.37
CA PHE A 53 -1.74 4.91 -0.90
C PHE A 53 -0.44 5.22 -0.13
N PRO A 54 0.44 4.22 0.09
CA PRO A 54 0.33 2.82 -0.34
C PRO A 54 -0.50 1.93 0.60
N ASN A 55 -1.32 1.05 0.02
CA ASN A 55 -1.98 -0.06 0.73
C ASN A 55 -2.36 -1.20 -0.25
N SER A 56 -2.85 -2.32 0.29
CA SER A 56 -3.24 -3.54 -0.45
C SER A 56 -4.32 -3.31 -1.50
N CYS A 57 -5.31 -2.43 -1.25
CA CYS A 57 -6.41 -2.15 -2.19
C CYS A 57 -5.88 -1.74 -3.56
N TYR A 58 -4.86 -0.88 -3.60
CA TYR A 58 -4.29 -0.40 -4.85
C TYR A 58 -3.54 -1.50 -5.60
N GLY A 59 -2.85 -2.42 -4.91
CA GLY A 59 -2.14 -3.52 -5.57
C GLY A 59 -3.11 -4.60 -6.06
N GLU A 60 -3.95 -5.10 -5.16
CA GLU A 60 -4.91 -6.17 -5.43
C GLU A 60 -5.91 -5.79 -6.53
N SER A 61 -6.32 -4.52 -6.58
CA SER A 61 -7.21 -4.06 -7.65
C SER A 61 -6.55 -4.01 -9.02
N MET A 62 -5.26 -3.66 -9.11
CA MET A 62 -4.54 -3.72 -10.39
C MET A 62 -4.43 -5.15 -10.89
N ASP A 63 -4.13 -6.09 -10.00
CA ASP A 63 -3.99 -7.51 -10.36
C ASP A 63 -5.33 -8.16 -10.71
N ARG A 64 -6.41 -7.75 -10.02
CA ARG A 64 -7.78 -8.10 -10.40
C ARG A 64 -8.12 -7.62 -11.82
N CYS A 65 -7.80 -6.37 -12.13
CA CYS A 65 -8.06 -5.81 -13.46
C CYS A 65 -7.26 -6.52 -14.56
N ASP A 66 -6.02 -6.92 -14.27
CA ASP A 66 -5.22 -7.72 -15.19
C ASP A 66 -5.83 -9.11 -15.43
N GLY A 67 -6.38 -9.72 -14.37
CA GLY A 67 -7.06 -11.01 -14.47
C GLY A 67 -8.34 -10.95 -15.30
N ILE A 68 -9.15 -9.90 -15.10
CA ILE A 68 -10.42 -9.71 -15.83
C ILE A 68 -10.16 -9.36 -17.31
N HIS A 69 -9.21 -8.46 -17.55
CA HIS A 69 -8.85 -7.99 -18.90
C HIS A 69 -7.61 -8.71 -19.43
N LYS A 70 -7.46 -10.01 -19.10
CA LYS A 70 -6.27 -10.81 -19.44
C LYS A 70 -5.98 -10.81 -20.94
N ALA A 71 -7.00 -10.87 -21.78
CA ALA A 71 -6.84 -10.77 -23.24
C ALA A 71 -6.21 -9.43 -23.66
N SER A 72 -6.65 -8.32 -23.07
CA SER A 72 -6.05 -7.01 -23.33
C SER A 72 -4.62 -6.92 -22.80
N VAL A 73 -4.33 -7.49 -21.63
CA VAL A 73 -2.96 -7.54 -21.06
C VAL A 73 -2.03 -8.35 -21.96
N SER A 74 -2.45 -9.54 -22.40
CA SER A 74 -1.66 -10.41 -23.29
C SER A 74 -1.37 -9.77 -24.65
N GLY A 75 -2.26 -8.90 -25.14
CA GLY A 75 -2.06 -8.13 -26.37
C GLY A 75 -1.17 -6.90 -26.21
N LEU A 76 -0.73 -6.57 -25.00
CA LEU A 76 0.11 -5.42 -24.70
C LEU A 76 1.50 -5.87 -24.25
N THR A 77 2.52 -5.04 -24.50
CA THR A 77 3.83 -5.24 -23.88
C THR A 77 3.73 -5.00 -22.37
N GLY A 78 4.47 -5.78 -21.56
CA GLY A 78 4.48 -5.61 -20.10
C GLY A 78 4.85 -4.19 -19.66
N LEU A 79 5.72 -3.51 -20.42
CA LEU A 79 6.05 -2.09 -20.22
C LEU A 79 4.82 -1.18 -20.34
N LYS A 80 3.94 -1.44 -21.31
CA LYS A 80 2.71 -0.65 -21.52
C LYS A 80 1.71 -0.88 -20.39
N VAL A 81 1.57 -2.12 -19.92
CA VAL A 81 0.74 -2.46 -18.76
C VAL A 81 1.23 -1.73 -17.51
N ASN A 82 2.53 -1.79 -17.23
CA ASN A 82 3.14 -1.09 -16.09
C ASN A 82 3.00 0.44 -16.20
N SER A 83 3.14 1.00 -17.40
CA SER A 83 2.91 2.43 -17.65
C SER A 83 1.46 2.84 -17.33
N MET A 84 0.48 2.02 -17.69
CA MET A 84 -0.92 2.28 -17.35
C MET A 84 -1.19 2.15 -15.85
N LYS A 85 -0.67 1.10 -15.19
CA LYS A 85 -0.76 0.94 -13.73
C LYS A 85 -0.17 2.16 -13.02
N SER A 86 1.04 2.56 -13.38
CA SER A 86 1.69 3.74 -12.78
C SER A 86 0.92 5.03 -13.03
N THR A 87 0.34 5.21 -14.22
CA THR A 87 -0.51 6.38 -14.54
C THR A 87 -1.78 6.40 -13.69
N ALA A 88 -2.40 5.23 -13.46
CA ALA A 88 -3.56 5.12 -12.59
C ALA A 88 -3.18 5.39 -11.12
N LEU A 89 -2.08 4.81 -10.63
CA LEU A 89 -1.56 5.00 -9.28
C LEU A 89 -1.14 6.46 -8.98
N ARG A 90 -0.80 7.26 -9.99
CA ARG A 90 -0.58 8.70 -9.81
C ARG A 90 -1.85 9.45 -9.37
N LYS A 91 -3.03 8.89 -9.63
CA LYS A 91 -4.32 9.41 -9.17
C LYS A 91 -4.71 8.87 -7.79
N ALA A 92 -3.91 7.98 -7.19
CA ALA A 92 -4.18 7.48 -5.86
C ALA A 92 -3.97 8.58 -4.82
N LYS A 93 -4.97 8.76 -3.95
CA LYS A 93 -4.88 9.63 -2.77
C LYS A 93 -3.77 9.09 -1.88
N ARG A 94 -2.78 9.90 -1.56
CA ARG A 94 -1.69 9.48 -0.67
C ARG A 94 -2.19 9.40 0.77
N ALA A 95 -1.74 8.38 1.49
CA ALA A 95 -1.88 8.38 2.93
C ALA A 95 -1.06 9.56 3.49
N ASN A 96 -1.68 10.35 4.36
CA ASN A 96 -0.98 11.40 5.08
C ASN A 96 -0.10 10.75 6.15
N THR A 97 1.05 10.22 5.76
CA THR A 97 2.05 9.78 6.73
C THR A 97 2.68 11.04 7.34
N PRO A 98 2.54 11.29 8.66
CA PRO A 98 3.25 12.39 9.28
C PRO A 98 4.74 12.19 9.01
N LEU A 99 5.38 13.20 8.40
CA LEU A 99 6.83 13.24 8.24
C LEU A 99 7.45 13.24 9.64
N VAL A 100 7.92 12.09 10.10
CA VAL A 100 8.75 12.03 11.30
C VAL A 100 10.08 12.65 10.93
N ALA A 101 10.30 13.90 11.36
CA ALA A 101 11.60 14.54 11.21
C ALA A 101 12.66 13.67 11.92
N PRO A 102 13.81 13.39 11.28
CA PRO A 102 14.87 12.64 11.93
C PRO A 102 15.29 13.37 13.20
N THR A 103 15.20 12.69 14.35
CA THR A 103 15.64 13.24 15.62
C THR A 103 17.16 13.36 15.57
N VAL A 104 17.66 14.58 15.35
CA VAL A 104 19.10 14.87 15.44
C VAL A 104 19.49 14.74 16.91
N GLN A 105 20.08 13.61 17.28
CA GLN A 105 20.67 13.47 18.62
C GLN A 105 21.86 14.43 18.71
N PRO A 106 21.91 15.34 19.69
CA PRO A 106 23.08 16.18 19.87
C PRO A 106 24.26 15.30 20.24
N VAL A 107 25.25 15.22 19.35
CA VAL A 107 26.53 14.57 19.65
C VAL A 107 27.18 15.37 20.77
N ARG A 108 27.16 14.84 22.01
CA ARG A 108 27.97 15.38 23.11
C ARG A 108 29.43 15.28 22.67
N ARG A 109 30.06 16.42 22.37
CA ARG A 109 31.52 16.52 22.31
C ARG A 109 32.04 16.20 23.72
N ALA A 110 32.73 15.08 23.85
CA ALA A 110 33.58 14.85 25.01
C ALA A 110 34.77 15.81 24.89
N ASN A 111 34.97 16.63 25.93
CA ASN A 111 36.21 17.38 26.15
C ASN A 111 37.33 16.44 26.57
#